data_AF-A0A7C1IR67-F1
#
_entry.id   AF-A0A7C1IR67-F1
#
_cell.length_a   1.000
_cell.length_b   1.000
_cell.length_c   1.000
_cell.angle_alpha   90.00
_cell.angle_beta   90.00
_cell.angle_gamma   90.00
#
_symmetry.space_group_name_H-M   'P 1'
#
loop_
_entity.id
_entity.type
_entity.pdbx_description
1 polymer ?
#
loop_
_entity_poly.entity_id
_entity_poly.type
_entity_poly.pdbx_seq_one_letter_code
_entity_poly.pdbx_strand_id
1 'polypeptide(L)'
;MFIRNLKTFTFVFLTIGTAFSLLIFGCSARKSKPTQLRIHPVNWISEHPNVVFANNLQSEYGLSCKSCHGEDYNGGTAGVSCVSCHSQRPNACTGCHGGSAGDTTGAPPYSLVHDSLFSNKGVGGHPAMVKGNVFFAGTDCQTCHAKPPFVLSSTHFTPSGSGADGRAEVVFSGLPQLFSSRYGPPVFDTTTGTCSNVYCHGAFPGGDTAHVMNFYGGSGEVFCGSCHAALPSDDLSRLSSQHKKHDSLAIPCITCHYATVDSLNAIEPMSRRPIHVNGVFDVEFDSTVAPLGLFDGTSCSGLPDSPGCHANRRDW
;
A
#
# COMPACT_ATOMS: atom_id res chain seq x y z
N MET A 1 43.55 46.10 -29.85
CA MET A 1 42.40 45.92 -28.92
C MET A 1 41.12 45.47 -29.63
N PHE A 2 40.82 45.99 -30.82
CA PHE A 2 39.57 45.69 -31.58
C PHE A 2 39.42 44.22 -32.08
N ILE A 3 40.51 43.61 -32.55
CA ILE A 3 40.48 42.25 -33.15
C ILE A 3 40.23 41.14 -32.10
N ARG A 4 40.63 41.35 -30.84
CA ARG A 4 40.39 40.39 -29.75
C ARG A 4 38.91 40.27 -29.40
N ASN A 5 38.16 41.39 -29.47
CA ASN A 5 36.74 41.42 -29.14
C ASN A 5 35.86 40.74 -30.20
N LEU A 6 36.24 40.81 -31.49
CA LEU A 6 35.48 40.18 -32.57
C LEU A 6 35.53 38.64 -32.48
N LYS A 7 36.70 38.06 -32.20
CA LYS A 7 36.86 36.60 -32.02
C LYS A 7 36.06 36.09 -30.82
N THR A 8 36.05 36.83 -29.70
CA THR A 8 35.21 36.50 -28.54
C THR A 8 33.73 36.59 -28.86
N PHE A 9 33.30 37.61 -29.61
CA PHE A 9 31.90 37.76 -30.03
C PHE A 9 31.43 36.63 -30.95
N THR A 10 32.25 36.26 -31.94
CA THR A 10 31.94 35.14 -32.85
C THR A 10 31.90 33.81 -32.10
N PHE A 11 32.81 33.59 -31.15
CA PHE A 11 32.82 32.36 -30.35
C PHE A 11 31.58 32.27 -29.43
N VAL A 12 31.20 33.38 -28.78
CA VAL A 12 29.98 33.46 -27.96
C VAL A 12 28.74 33.22 -28.82
N PHE A 13 28.62 33.86 -29.98
CA PHE A 13 27.49 33.63 -30.90
C PHE A 13 27.42 32.20 -31.43
N LEU A 14 28.57 31.57 -31.75
CA LEU A 14 28.60 30.17 -32.17
C LEU A 14 28.16 29.25 -31.03
N THR A 15 28.68 29.45 -29.82
CA THR A 15 28.31 28.62 -28.65
C THR A 15 26.84 28.75 -28.26
N ILE A 16 26.31 29.98 -28.23
CA ILE A 16 24.89 30.24 -27.96
C ILE A 16 24.03 29.68 -29.09
N GLY A 17 24.44 29.86 -30.35
CA GLY A 17 23.75 29.32 -31.52
C GLY A 17 23.68 27.79 -31.49
N THR A 18 24.79 27.11 -31.21
CA THR A 18 24.82 25.64 -31.08
C THR A 18 24.00 25.14 -29.90
N ALA A 19 24.05 25.81 -28.75
CA ALA A 19 23.23 25.46 -27.59
C ALA A 19 21.73 25.63 -27.88
N PHE A 20 21.35 26.70 -28.58
CA PHE A 20 19.97 26.97 -28.98
C PHE A 20 19.46 25.97 -30.04
N SER A 21 20.31 25.60 -31.01
CA SER A 21 19.97 24.56 -32.00
C SER A 21 19.82 23.17 -31.37
N LEU A 22 20.66 22.81 -30.40
CA LEU A 22 20.56 21.52 -29.70
C LEU A 22 19.26 21.42 -28.86
N LEU A 23 18.81 22.53 -28.26
CA LEU A 23 17.54 22.59 -27.53
C LEU A 23 16.31 22.39 -28.45
N ILE A 24 16.32 22.97 -29.65
CA ILE A 24 15.18 22.88 -30.59
C ILE A 24 15.10 21.51 -31.26
N PHE A 25 16.23 20.94 -31.69
CA PHE A 25 16.23 19.62 -32.33
C PHE A 25 15.92 18.49 -31.35
N GLY A 26 16.26 18.65 -30.07
CA GLY A 26 15.92 17.69 -29.02
C GLY A 26 14.42 17.54 -28.77
N CYS A 27 13.64 18.63 -28.84
CA CYS A 27 12.18 18.58 -28.61
C CYS A 27 11.36 18.27 -29.88
N SER A 28 11.91 18.44 -31.10
CA SER A 28 11.08 18.44 -32.33
C SER A 28 11.07 17.15 -33.14
N ALA A 29 11.78 16.10 -32.70
CA ALA A 29 11.72 14.78 -33.34
C ALA A 29 10.33 14.16 -33.14
N ARG A 30 9.37 14.55 -33.99
CA ARG A 30 7.98 14.08 -33.97
C ARG A 30 7.95 12.57 -34.14
N LYS A 31 7.49 11.86 -33.11
CA LYS A 31 7.13 10.45 -33.20
C LYS A 31 5.63 10.31 -33.35
N SER A 32 5.21 9.26 -34.04
CA SER A 32 3.79 8.97 -34.26
C SER A 32 3.08 8.71 -32.93
N LYS A 33 1.91 9.33 -32.74
CA LYS A 33 1.02 9.05 -31.62
C LYS A 33 0.67 7.56 -31.59
N PRO A 34 0.63 6.89 -30.41
CA PRO A 34 0.09 5.55 -30.31
C PRO A 34 -1.36 5.55 -30.79
N THR A 35 -1.70 4.70 -31.76
CA THR A 35 -3.04 4.65 -32.37
C THR A 35 -4.04 3.83 -31.55
N GLN A 36 -3.56 2.99 -30.63
CA GLN A 36 -4.38 2.32 -29.63
C GLN A 36 -3.47 1.63 -28.63
N LEU A 37 -3.40 2.14 -27.40
CA LEU A 37 -2.71 1.47 -26.31
C LEU A 37 -3.33 2.01 -25.02
N ARG A 38 -4.18 1.19 -24.38
CA ARG A 38 -4.88 1.51 -23.13
C ARG A 38 -3.91 1.62 -21.93
N ILE A 39 -2.66 1.22 -22.15
CA ILE A 39 -1.46 1.50 -21.36
C ILE A 39 -0.37 1.89 -22.34
N HIS A 40 0.53 2.82 -22.00
CA HIS A 40 1.70 3.03 -22.84
C HIS A 40 2.54 1.72 -22.90
N PRO A 41 3.19 1.38 -24.03
CA PRO A 41 4.09 0.22 -24.10
C PRO A 41 5.12 0.23 -22.96
N VAL A 42 5.54 -0.93 -22.47
CA VAL A 42 6.52 -1.08 -21.36
C VAL A 42 7.84 -0.33 -21.61
N ASN A 43 8.11 0.03 -22.87
CA ASN A 43 9.27 0.77 -23.32
C ASN A 43 8.94 2.18 -23.88
N TRP A 44 7.75 2.74 -23.69
CA TRP A 44 7.39 4.01 -24.32
C TRP A 44 8.33 5.17 -23.94
N ILE A 45 8.94 5.11 -22.74
CA ILE A 45 9.95 6.07 -22.29
C ILE A 45 11.33 5.80 -22.89
N SER A 46 11.60 4.60 -23.43
CA SER A 46 12.85 4.28 -24.13
C SER A 46 13.02 5.10 -25.41
N GLU A 47 11.93 5.68 -25.92
CA GLU A 47 11.96 6.65 -27.02
C GLU A 47 12.63 7.98 -26.62
N HIS A 48 12.92 8.19 -25.32
CA HIS A 48 13.59 9.34 -24.72
C HIS A 48 14.86 8.92 -23.94
N PRO A 49 15.83 8.24 -24.57
CA PRO A 49 16.97 7.65 -23.86
C PRO A 49 17.78 8.71 -23.09
N ASN A 50 17.92 9.92 -23.63
CA ASN A 50 18.68 10.99 -22.98
C ASN A 50 18.00 11.54 -21.72
N VAL A 51 16.67 11.44 -21.59
CA VAL A 51 15.94 11.84 -20.36
C VAL A 51 16.06 10.75 -19.29
N VAL A 52 16.09 9.48 -19.72
CA VAL A 52 16.24 8.30 -18.83
C VAL A 52 17.68 8.19 -18.28
N PHE A 53 18.70 8.45 -19.10
CA PHE A 53 20.11 8.23 -18.73
C PHE A 53 20.81 9.46 -18.10
N ALA A 54 20.41 10.71 -18.42
CA ALA A 54 21.19 11.88 -18.00
C ALA A 54 20.84 12.43 -16.61
N ASN A 55 19.63 12.19 -16.08
CA ASN A 55 19.14 12.92 -14.89
C ASN A 55 18.83 12.07 -13.66
N ASN A 56 18.98 10.74 -13.73
CA ASN A 56 18.71 9.83 -12.62
C ASN A 56 17.35 10.09 -11.92
N LEU A 57 16.41 10.71 -12.65
CA LEU A 57 15.13 11.24 -12.17
C LEU A 57 15.24 11.93 -10.78
N GLN A 58 16.34 12.66 -10.53
CA GLN A 58 16.51 13.45 -9.32
C GLN A 58 15.57 14.66 -9.36
N SER A 59 14.85 14.85 -8.25
CA SER A 59 13.78 15.85 -8.07
C SER A 59 14.21 17.30 -8.27
N GLU A 60 15.50 17.60 -8.37
CA GLU A 60 16.04 18.97 -8.37
C GLU A 60 16.35 19.50 -9.78
N TYR A 61 16.44 18.63 -10.80
CA TYR A 61 16.69 19.04 -12.18
C TYR A 61 15.73 18.35 -13.14
N GLY A 62 14.45 18.66 -12.97
CA GLY A 62 13.45 18.46 -13.99
C GLY A 62 13.86 19.14 -15.30
N LEU A 63 14.56 18.39 -16.16
CA LEU A 63 14.25 18.38 -17.59
C LEU A 63 12.84 17.80 -17.72
N SER A 64 11.93 18.63 -17.26
CA SER A 64 10.53 18.43 -16.99
C SER A 64 9.90 18.14 -18.32
N CYS A 65 9.15 17.06 -18.46
CA CYS A 65 8.46 16.77 -19.71
C CYS A 65 7.70 18.00 -20.23
N LYS A 66 7.28 18.92 -19.34
CA LYS A 66 6.67 20.22 -19.67
C LYS A 66 7.52 21.13 -20.57
N SER A 67 8.85 21.03 -20.53
CA SER A 67 9.74 21.82 -21.38
C SER A 67 9.51 21.55 -22.87
N CYS A 68 9.11 20.32 -23.21
CA CYS A 68 8.68 19.98 -24.58
C CYS A 68 7.17 19.73 -24.68
N HIS A 69 6.49 19.23 -23.65
CA HIS A 69 5.07 18.83 -23.67
C HIS A 69 4.10 19.88 -23.10
N GLY A 70 4.59 21.05 -22.69
CA GLY A 70 3.82 22.16 -22.14
C GLY A 70 3.59 22.07 -20.63
N GLU A 71 3.44 23.22 -19.97
CA GLU A 71 3.18 23.31 -18.51
C GLU A 71 1.90 22.59 -18.07
N ASP A 72 0.94 22.49 -18.99
CA ASP A 72 -0.35 21.81 -18.85
C ASP A 72 -0.34 20.37 -19.41
N TYR A 73 0.79 19.90 -19.94
CA TYR A 73 0.94 18.63 -20.66
C TYR A 73 0.00 18.50 -21.88
N ASN A 74 -0.45 19.62 -22.46
CA ASN A 74 -1.34 19.60 -23.62
C ASN A 74 -0.60 19.50 -24.96
N GLY A 75 0.67 19.13 -24.93
CA GLY A 75 1.46 18.77 -26.11
C GLY A 75 2.64 19.69 -26.37
N GLY A 76 2.60 20.95 -25.91
CA GLY A 76 3.71 21.90 -26.03
C GLY A 76 4.35 21.93 -27.42
N THR A 77 5.67 22.01 -27.47
CA THR A 77 6.48 21.97 -28.71
C THR A 77 6.62 20.55 -29.29
N ALA A 78 6.45 19.51 -28.47
CA ALA A 78 6.50 18.11 -28.88
C ALA A 78 5.25 17.66 -29.67
N GLY A 79 4.11 18.33 -29.48
CA GLY A 79 2.83 18.01 -30.12
C GLY A 79 2.14 16.75 -29.59
N VAL A 80 2.62 16.17 -28.48
CA VAL A 80 2.06 14.95 -27.87
C VAL A 80 1.44 15.30 -26.51
N SER A 81 0.11 15.37 -26.47
CA SER A 81 -0.68 15.70 -25.27
C SER A 81 -0.90 14.47 -24.38
N CYS A 82 -0.62 14.60 -23.08
CA CYS A 82 -1.02 13.61 -22.09
C CYS A 82 -2.52 13.73 -21.78
N VAL A 83 -3.02 14.97 -21.76
CA VAL A 83 -4.38 15.29 -21.30
C VAL A 83 -5.47 15.05 -22.34
N SER A 84 -5.09 14.82 -23.61
CA SER A 84 -6.05 14.37 -24.64
C SER A 84 -6.63 12.99 -24.34
N CYS A 85 -5.90 12.16 -23.59
CA CYS A 85 -6.37 10.84 -23.13
C CYS A 85 -6.53 10.78 -21.61
N HIS A 86 -5.68 11.47 -20.83
CA HIS A 86 -5.74 11.57 -19.37
C HIS A 86 -6.31 12.92 -18.92
N SER A 87 -7.63 13.07 -18.94
CA SER A 87 -8.31 14.32 -18.57
C SER A 87 -8.09 14.75 -17.10
N GLN A 88 -7.63 13.85 -16.23
CA GLN A 88 -7.20 14.14 -14.87
C GLN A 88 -5.67 14.27 -14.81
N ARG A 89 -5.17 15.23 -14.02
CA ARG A 89 -3.75 15.59 -13.96
C ARG A 89 -2.86 14.34 -13.80
N PRO A 90 -1.91 14.08 -14.72
CA PRO A 90 -1.12 12.84 -14.75
C PRO A 90 -0.14 12.66 -13.58
N ASN A 91 -0.12 13.61 -12.64
CA ASN A 91 0.81 13.63 -11.50
C ASN A 91 0.25 12.93 -10.25
N ALA A 92 -1.00 12.46 -10.27
CA ALA A 92 -1.60 11.67 -9.20
C ALA A 92 -1.58 10.18 -9.55
N CYS A 93 -1.27 9.31 -8.58
CA CYS A 93 -1.27 7.86 -8.77
C CYS A 93 -2.61 7.36 -9.32
N THR A 94 -3.72 7.91 -8.84
CA THR A 94 -5.09 7.58 -9.27
C THR A 94 -5.41 8.02 -10.70
N GLY A 95 -4.69 9.02 -11.24
CA GLY A 95 -4.87 9.46 -12.63
C GLY A 95 -4.49 8.39 -13.66
N CYS A 96 -3.64 7.43 -13.28
CA CYS A 96 -3.21 6.32 -14.14
C CYS A 96 -3.57 4.94 -13.56
N HIS A 97 -3.38 4.74 -12.26
CA HIS A 97 -3.56 3.44 -11.62
C HIS A 97 -5.00 3.15 -11.22
N GLY A 98 -5.94 4.11 -11.24
CA GLY A 98 -7.37 3.85 -11.04
C GLY A 98 -8.02 4.69 -9.95
N GLY A 99 -9.20 4.28 -9.49
CA GLY A 99 -10.16 5.17 -8.81
C GLY A 99 -11.42 5.31 -9.64
N SER A 100 -12.22 4.24 -9.69
CA SER A 100 -13.50 4.25 -10.39
C SER A 100 -14.57 5.00 -9.59
N ALA A 101 -15.54 5.62 -10.26
CA ALA A 101 -16.77 6.14 -9.65
C ALA A 101 -16.59 7.15 -8.49
N GLY A 102 -15.57 8.02 -8.58
CA GLY A 102 -15.32 9.07 -7.57
C GLY A 102 -14.38 8.65 -6.44
N ASP A 103 -13.85 7.44 -6.50
CA ASP A 103 -12.84 6.95 -5.58
C ASP A 103 -11.47 7.62 -5.81
N THR A 104 -10.94 8.26 -4.76
CA THR A 104 -9.65 8.95 -4.78
C THR A 104 -8.50 8.13 -4.19
N THR A 105 -8.75 6.90 -3.76
CA THR A 105 -7.75 6.00 -3.16
C THR A 105 -6.91 5.26 -4.21
N GLY A 106 -7.44 5.09 -5.42
CA GLY A 106 -6.83 4.27 -6.46
C GLY A 106 -7.15 2.78 -6.35
N ALA A 107 -8.14 2.42 -5.52
CA ALA A 107 -8.50 1.03 -5.22
C ALA A 107 -10.03 0.81 -5.33
N PRO A 108 -10.57 0.39 -6.49
CA PRO A 108 -9.89 -0.54 -7.38
C PRO A 108 -8.96 0.17 -8.37
N PRO A 109 -7.75 -0.36 -8.55
CA PRO A 109 -6.94 0.05 -9.67
C PRO A 109 -7.55 -0.49 -10.98
N TYR A 110 -7.14 0.07 -12.12
CA TYR A 110 -7.36 -0.58 -13.40
C TYR A 110 -6.22 -1.56 -13.67
N SER A 111 -6.54 -2.76 -14.14
CA SER A 111 -5.51 -3.63 -14.68
C SER A 111 -4.87 -3.03 -15.95
N LEU A 112 -3.75 -3.59 -16.38
CA LEU A 112 -3.07 -3.22 -17.64
C LEU A 112 -3.97 -3.34 -18.89
N VAL A 113 -5.05 -4.11 -18.81
CA VAL A 113 -6.04 -4.27 -19.89
C VAL A 113 -7.28 -3.40 -19.68
N HIS A 114 -7.25 -2.47 -18.72
CA HIS A 114 -8.36 -1.60 -18.31
C HIS A 114 -9.59 -2.35 -17.79
N ASP A 115 -9.39 -3.55 -17.26
CA ASP A 115 -10.41 -4.29 -16.52
C ASP A 115 -10.48 -3.77 -15.07
N SER A 116 -11.70 -3.76 -14.52
CA SER A 116 -12.05 -3.36 -13.14
C SER A 116 -12.75 -4.48 -12.36
N LEU A 117 -12.80 -5.70 -12.90
CA LEU A 117 -13.38 -6.87 -12.23
C LEU A 117 -12.43 -7.41 -11.16
N PHE A 118 -12.97 -7.75 -9.98
CA PHE A 118 -12.19 -8.32 -8.87
C PHE A 118 -11.56 -9.69 -9.16
N SER A 119 -12.02 -10.39 -10.20
CA SER A 119 -11.38 -11.61 -10.70
C SER A 119 -10.04 -11.35 -11.39
N ASN A 120 -9.71 -10.10 -11.72
CA ASN A 120 -8.46 -9.71 -12.34
C ASN A 120 -7.37 -9.47 -11.28
N LYS A 121 -6.17 -10.01 -11.50
CA LYS A 121 -5.01 -9.84 -10.59
C LYS A 121 -4.53 -8.41 -10.42
N GLY A 122 -4.74 -7.57 -11.43
CA GLY A 122 -4.47 -6.15 -11.32
C GLY A 122 -5.45 -5.43 -10.39
N VAL A 123 -6.65 -5.98 -10.13
CA VAL A 123 -7.75 -5.30 -9.44
C VAL A 123 -8.01 -5.93 -8.07
N GLY A 124 -8.38 -7.22 -8.03
CA GLY A 124 -8.50 -8.06 -6.84
C GLY A 124 -8.96 -7.36 -5.55
N GLY A 125 -8.30 -7.69 -4.44
CA GLY A 125 -8.63 -7.27 -3.10
C GLY A 125 -8.17 -5.85 -2.75
N HIS A 126 -7.63 -5.08 -3.70
CA HIS A 126 -7.13 -3.72 -3.44
C HIS A 126 -8.14 -2.85 -2.70
N PRO A 127 -9.44 -2.76 -3.07
CA PRO A 127 -10.38 -1.92 -2.34
C PRO A 127 -10.53 -2.36 -0.88
N ALA A 128 -10.59 -3.67 -0.62
CA ALA A 128 -10.74 -4.19 0.74
C ALA A 128 -9.53 -3.86 1.61
N MET A 129 -8.33 -3.92 1.04
CA MET A 129 -7.08 -3.62 1.75
C MET A 129 -6.83 -2.12 1.90
N VAL A 130 -7.06 -1.33 0.84
CA VAL A 130 -6.73 0.10 0.84
C VAL A 130 -7.78 0.94 1.55
N LYS A 131 -9.06 0.64 1.33
CA LYS A 131 -10.16 1.39 1.98
C LYS A 131 -10.49 0.87 3.38
N GLY A 132 -10.20 -0.41 3.63
CA GLY A 132 -10.62 -1.08 4.86
C GLY A 132 -12.13 -1.26 4.94
N ASN A 133 -12.60 -1.46 6.18
CA ASN A 133 -13.99 -1.62 6.55
C ASN A 133 -14.20 -1.14 8.01
N VAL A 134 -15.30 -1.51 8.64
CA VAL A 134 -15.62 -1.09 10.01
C VAL A 134 -14.70 -1.71 11.09
N PHE A 135 -13.99 -2.79 10.76
CA PHE A 135 -13.11 -3.56 11.65
C PHE A 135 -11.61 -3.38 11.34
N PHE A 136 -11.28 -2.74 10.22
CA PHE A 136 -9.91 -2.51 9.77
C PHE A 136 -9.82 -1.19 9.00
N ALA A 137 -8.85 -0.34 9.35
CA ALA A 137 -8.81 1.06 8.88
C ALA A 137 -8.50 1.19 7.38
N GLY A 138 -8.05 0.12 6.75
CA GLY A 138 -7.39 0.18 5.46
C GLY A 138 -5.89 0.41 5.63
N THR A 139 -5.18 0.40 4.50
CA THR A 139 -3.73 0.57 4.48
C THR A 139 -3.27 1.36 3.26
N ASP A 140 -2.15 2.05 3.38
CA ASP A 140 -1.55 2.72 2.22
C ASP A 140 -0.89 1.69 1.29
N CYS A 141 -0.79 2.01 -0.01
CA CYS A 141 -0.15 1.15 -1.00
C CYS A 141 1.25 0.67 -0.58
N GLN A 142 1.99 1.51 0.17
CA GLN A 142 3.34 1.21 0.64
C GLN A 142 3.43 -0.02 1.56
N THR A 143 2.31 -0.45 2.14
CA THR A 143 2.24 -1.65 2.98
C THR A 143 2.50 -2.93 2.20
N CYS A 144 2.19 -2.94 0.89
CA CYS A 144 2.39 -4.10 0.02
C CYS A 144 3.34 -3.83 -1.15
N HIS A 145 3.55 -2.57 -1.53
CA HIS A 145 4.35 -2.19 -2.69
C HIS A 145 5.41 -1.15 -2.33
N ALA A 146 6.46 -1.05 -3.12
CA ALA A 146 7.34 0.12 -3.06
C ALA A 146 6.64 1.31 -3.73
N LYS A 147 5.93 2.14 -2.93
CA LYS A 147 5.21 3.31 -3.46
C LYS A 147 6.22 4.38 -3.93
N PRO A 148 6.27 4.71 -5.23
CA PRO A 148 7.17 5.73 -5.71
C PRO A 148 6.76 7.11 -5.16
N PRO A 149 7.73 8.00 -4.85
CA PRO A 149 7.43 9.34 -4.33
C PRO A 149 6.72 10.23 -5.38
N PHE A 150 6.87 9.92 -6.68
CA PHE A 150 6.18 10.58 -7.78
C PHE A 150 6.17 9.72 -9.06
N VAL A 151 5.26 10.03 -9.98
CA VAL A 151 4.97 9.26 -11.21
C VAL A 151 6.17 9.12 -12.15
N LEU A 152 7.15 10.03 -12.08
CA LEU A 152 8.35 9.99 -12.91
C LEU A 152 9.58 9.45 -12.18
N SER A 153 9.45 8.83 -11.01
CA SER A 153 10.63 8.26 -10.34
C SER A 153 11.20 7.10 -11.15
N SER A 154 12.54 6.93 -11.12
CA SER A 154 13.22 5.85 -11.82
C SER A 154 12.79 4.46 -11.34
N THR A 155 12.29 4.38 -10.12
CA THR A 155 11.74 3.16 -9.51
C THR A 155 10.28 2.90 -9.89
N HIS A 156 9.56 3.86 -10.49
CA HIS A 156 8.19 3.62 -10.97
C HIS A 156 8.16 2.94 -12.34
N PHE A 157 9.21 3.10 -13.15
CA PHE A 157 9.31 2.49 -14.47
C PHE A 157 10.45 1.48 -14.49
N THR A 158 10.15 0.22 -14.75
CA THR A 158 11.17 -0.79 -15.00
C THR A 158 11.78 -0.55 -16.39
N PRO A 159 13.09 -0.29 -16.53
CA PRO A 159 13.70 -0.16 -17.84
C PRO A 159 13.52 -1.43 -18.66
N SER A 160 13.27 -1.29 -19.96
CA SER A 160 13.09 -2.45 -20.86
C SER A 160 14.29 -3.38 -20.82
N GLY A 161 14.03 -4.70 -20.77
CA GLY A 161 15.06 -5.74 -20.68
C GLY A 161 15.41 -6.19 -19.26
N SER A 162 14.91 -5.50 -18.22
CA SER A 162 15.20 -5.81 -16.81
C SER A 162 14.16 -6.72 -16.12
N GLY A 163 13.33 -7.43 -16.88
CA GLY A 163 12.14 -8.10 -16.32
C GLY A 163 10.91 -7.19 -16.23
N ALA A 164 10.86 -6.13 -17.03
CA ALA A 164 9.71 -5.25 -17.15
C ALA A 164 8.49 -6.01 -17.72
N ASP A 165 7.64 -6.52 -16.83
CA ASP A 165 6.46 -7.33 -17.14
C ASP A 165 5.13 -6.58 -16.91
N GLY A 166 5.24 -5.29 -16.51
CA GLY A 166 4.10 -4.41 -16.22
C GLY A 166 3.44 -4.69 -14.87
N ARG A 167 4.01 -5.54 -14.02
CA ARG A 167 3.45 -5.88 -12.71
C ARG A 167 4.14 -5.05 -11.64
N ALA A 168 3.35 -4.53 -10.70
CA ALA A 168 3.91 -3.90 -9.50
C ALA A 168 4.50 -4.98 -8.59
N GLU A 169 5.74 -4.80 -8.16
CA GLU A 169 6.40 -5.72 -7.23
C GLU A 169 5.73 -5.67 -5.86
N VAL A 170 5.40 -6.84 -5.31
CA VAL A 170 4.86 -6.96 -3.95
C VAL A 170 6.03 -7.05 -2.98
N VAL A 171 6.27 -5.95 -2.27
CA VAL A 171 7.30 -5.78 -1.24
C VAL A 171 6.60 -5.30 0.02
N PHE A 172 6.21 -6.24 0.87
CA PHE A 172 5.52 -5.93 2.12
C PHE A 172 6.36 -5.03 3.03
N SER A 173 5.72 -4.12 3.76
CA SER A 173 6.36 -3.27 4.76
C SER A 173 5.42 -2.98 5.95
N GLY A 174 5.97 -2.75 7.14
CA GLY A 174 5.19 -2.43 8.33
C GLY A 174 4.40 -3.61 8.89
N LEU A 175 3.10 -3.41 9.18
CA LEU A 175 2.25 -4.34 9.92
C LEU A 175 2.23 -5.78 9.38
N PRO A 176 2.14 -6.06 8.07
CA PRO A 176 2.17 -7.42 7.54
C PRO A 176 3.39 -8.25 7.98
N GLN A 177 4.53 -7.60 8.23
CA GLN A 177 5.80 -8.25 8.59
C GLN A 177 5.98 -8.44 10.11
N LEU A 178 5.04 -7.98 10.94
CA LEU A 178 5.22 -7.85 12.39
C LEU A 178 5.73 -9.12 13.07
N PHE A 179 5.25 -10.30 12.65
CA PHE A 179 5.64 -11.59 13.22
C PHE A 179 6.50 -12.45 12.29
N SER A 180 7.17 -11.82 11.31
CA SER A 180 7.96 -12.53 10.31
C SER A 180 9.13 -13.33 10.87
N SER A 181 9.68 -12.93 12.03
CA SER A 181 10.72 -13.69 12.74
C SER A 181 10.24 -15.06 13.22
N ARG A 182 8.93 -15.21 13.46
CA ARG A 182 8.31 -16.45 13.95
C ARG A 182 7.66 -17.27 12.84
N TYR A 183 6.99 -16.61 11.90
CA TYR A 183 6.20 -17.29 10.85
C TYR A 183 6.88 -17.28 9.47
N GLY A 184 8.00 -16.58 9.32
CA GLY A 184 8.63 -16.31 8.03
C GLY A 184 8.15 -14.99 7.42
N PRO A 185 8.86 -14.47 6.40
CA PRO A 185 8.46 -13.24 5.73
C PRO A 185 7.09 -13.40 5.05
N PRO A 186 6.25 -12.35 4.99
CA PRO A 186 4.99 -12.38 4.25
C PRO A 186 5.26 -12.58 2.76
N VAL A 187 4.44 -13.42 2.13
CA VAL A 187 4.58 -13.78 0.72
C VAL A 187 3.23 -13.64 0.02
N PHE A 188 3.24 -13.01 -1.15
CA PHE A 188 2.15 -13.07 -2.12
C PHE A 188 2.57 -13.97 -3.28
N ASP A 189 1.89 -15.11 -3.44
CA ASP A 189 2.10 -15.99 -4.57
C ASP A 189 1.32 -15.44 -5.78
N THR A 190 2.04 -14.91 -6.76
CA THR A 190 1.45 -14.32 -7.97
C THR A 190 0.80 -15.35 -8.90
N THR A 191 1.11 -16.64 -8.75
CA THR A 191 0.54 -17.74 -9.54
C THR A 191 -0.87 -18.03 -9.07
N THR A 192 -1.03 -18.29 -7.79
CA THR A 192 -2.31 -18.65 -7.15
C THR A 192 -3.13 -17.43 -6.71
N GLY A 193 -2.49 -16.28 -6.52
CA GLY A 193 -3.12 -15.09 -5.94
C GLY A 193 -3.36 -15.21 -4.44
N THR A 194 -2.51 -15.93 -3.71
CA THR A 194 -2.70 -16.19 -2.28
C THR A 194 -1.65 -15.50 -1.43
N CYS A 195 -2.05 -15.07 -0.25
CA CYS A 195 -1.15 -14.51 0.77
C CYS A 195 -0.80 -15.58 1.81
N SER A 196 0.43 -15.56 2.31
CA SER A 196 0.88 -16.39 3.43
C SER A 196 1.84 -15.62 4.33
N ASN A 197 1.95 -16.02 5.60
CA ASN A 197 2.81 -15.40 6.61
C ASN A 197 2.54 -13.89 6.83
N VAL A 198 1.32 -13.43 6.57
CA VAL A 198 0.89 -12.04 6.75
C VAL A 198 0.17 -11.89 8.09
N TYR A 199 0.56 -10.90 8.91
CA TYR A 199 -0.09 -10.59 10.19
C TYR A 199 -1.62 -10.51 10.07
N CYS A 200 -2.15 -9.74 9.13
CA CYS A 200 -3.60 -9.58 8.93
C CYS A 200 -4.31 -10.88 8.50
N HIS A 201 -3.57 -11.91 8.09
CA HIS A 201 -4.09 -13.20 7.63
C HIS A 201 -3.64 -14.35 8.53
N GLY A 202 -3.64 -14.11 9.85
CA GLY A 202 -3.48 -15.18 10.85
C GLY A 202 -2.03 -15.51 11.23
N ALA A 203 -1.02 -14.88 10.62
CA ALA A 203 0.38 -15.10 10.96
C ALA A 203 0.79 -14.32 12.22
N PHE A 204 0.19 -14.66 13.36
CA PHE A 204 0.49 -14.11 14.67
C PHE A 204 0.17 -15.13 15.77
N PRO A 205 0.69 -14.94 17.01
CA PRO A 205 0.38 -15.84 18.11
C PRO A 205 -1.14 -15.96 18.37
N GLY A 206 -1.69 -17.15 18.14
CA GLY A 206 -3.12 -17.43 18.31
C GLY A 206 -3.98 -17.17 17.07
N GLY A 207 -3.36 -16.76 15.96
CA GLY A 207 -4.02 -16.63 14.66
C GLY A 207 -4.17 -17.97 13.93
N ASP A 208 -5.08 -18.01 12.97
CA ASP A 208 -5.33 -19.15 12.10
C ASP A 208 -4.46 -19.09 10.84
N THR A 209 -3.32 -19.79 10.87
CA THR A 209 -2.44 -19.89 9.70
C THR A 209 -2.91 -20.92 8.66
N ALA A 210 -3.93 -21.72 8.97
CA ALA A 210 -4.49 -22.67 8.00
C ALA A 210 -5.43 -21.99 7.00
N HIS A 211 -5.93 -20.79 7.34
CA HIS A 211 -6.76 -19.99 6.45
C HIS A 211 -5.90 -19.25 5.40
N VAL A 212 -5.70 -19.88 4.24
CA VAL A 212 -4.98 -19.25 3.12
C VAL A 212 -5.90 -18.25 2.43
N MET A 213 -5.58 -16.97 2.54
CA MET A 213 -6.41 -15.91 1.98
C MET A 213 -6.17 -15.71 0.48
N ASN A 214 -7.26 -15.59 -0.28
CA ASN A 214 -7.21 -15.36 -1.72
C ASN A 214 -7.44 -13.87 -2.04
N PHE A 215 -6.58 -13.29 -2.86
CA PHE A 215 -6.67 -11.90 -3.27
C PHE A 215 -7.90 -11.57 -4.11
N TYR A 216 -8.61 -12.54 -4.71
CA TYR A 216 -9.75 -12.30 -5.60
C TYR A 216 -11.12 -12.28 -4.89
N GLY A 217 -11.17 -12.51 -3.57
CA GLY A 217 -12.40 -12.80 -2.80
C GLY A 217 -13.33 -11.63 -2.47
N GLY A 218 -12.91 -10.37 -2.67
CA GLY A 218 -13.68 -9.20 -2.24
C GLY A 218 -13.80 -9.09 -0.71
N SER A 219 -14.51 -8.07 -0.20
CA SER A 219 -14.49 -7.65 1.21
C SER A 219 -15.23 -8.56 2.22
N GLY A 220 -15.54 -9.81 1.86
CA GLY A 220 -16.47 -10.67 2.59
C GLY A 220 -15.88 -11.51 3.74
N GLU A 221 -14.57 -11.47 3.96
CA GLU A 221 -13.85 -12.51 4.72
C GLU A 221 -13.48 -12.11 6.17
N VAL A 222 -13.94 -10.96 6.66
CA VAL A 222 -13.55 -10.43 7.99
C VAL A 222 -14.71 -10.55 8.99
N PHE A 223 -14.93 -11.76 9.50
CA PHE A 223 -15.80 -12.03 10.66
C PHE A 223 -14.98 -12.67 11.78
N CYS A 224 -15.44 -12.56 13.03
CA CYS A 224 -14.79 -13.21 14.17
C CYS A 224 -14.62 -14.72 13.87
N GLY A 225 -13.43 -15.27 14.08
CA GLY A 225 -13.11 -16.66 13.72
C GLY A 225 -12.29 -16.80 12.44
N SER A 226 -12.31 -15.80 11.54
CA SER A 226 -11.54 -15.89 10.28
C SER A 226 -10.03 -15.64 10.46
N CYS A 227 -9.63 -14.93 11.52
CA CYS A 227 -8.22 -14.62 11.81
C CYS A 227 -7.70 -15.30 13.08
N HIS A 228 -8.52 -15.44 14.10
CA HIS A 228 -8.22 -16.15 15.36
C HIS A 228 -9.51 -16.78 15.87
N ALA A 229 -9.40 -17.78 16.74
CA ALA A 229 -10.57 -18.47 17.29
C ALA A 229 -11.55 -17.49 17.95
N ALA A 230 -12.84 -17.63 17.66
CA ALA A 230 -13.90 -16.85 18.27
C ALA A 230 -15.11 -17.72 18.66
N LEU A 231 -15.77 -17.36 19.77
CA LEU A 231 -17.04 -17.96 20.14
C LEU A 231 -18.16 -17.52 19.20
N PRO A 232 -19.22 -18.34 19.04
CA PRO A 232 -19.36 -19.70 19.60
C PRO A 232 -18.74 -20.80 18.72
N SER A 233 -18.16 -20.44 17.58
CA SER A 233 -17.90 -21.37 16.48
C SER A 233 -16.54 -22.08 16.54
N ASP A 234 -15.60 -21.60 17.35
CA ASP A 234 -14.22 -22.12 17.38
C ASP A 234 -13.80 -22.70 18.74
N ASP A 235 -12.76 -23.53 18.68
CA ASP A 235 -12.00 -23.97 19.83
C ASP A 235 -11.11 -22.85 20.38
N LEU A 236 -11.48 -22.30 21.54
CA LEU A 236 -10.74 -21.23 22.21
C LEU A 236 -9.34 -21.65 22.71
N SER A 237 -9.04 -22.95 22.77
CA SER A 237 -7.69 -23.43 23.13
C SER A 237 -6.60 -22.95 22.14
N ARG A 238 -7.03 -22.55 20.94
CA ARG A 238 -6.19 -21.99 19.88
C ARG A 238 -5.77 -20.54 20.15
N LEU A 239 -6.46 -19.83 21.04
CA LEU A 239 -6.05 -18.49 21.47
C LEU A 239 -4.71 -18.55 22.20
N SER A 240 -3.89 -17.52 22.02
CA SER A 240 -2.56 -17.44 22.62
C SER A 240 -2.59 -16.85 24.03
N SER A 241 -1.42 -16.80 24.67
CA SER A 241 -1.23 -16.14 25.97
C SER A 241 -2.10 -16.74 27.09
N GLN A 242 -2.66 -15.89 27.94
CA GLN A 242 -3.37 -16.27 29.15
C GLN A 242 -4.79 -16.83 28.91
N HIS A 243 -5.27 -16.90 27.66
CA HIS A 243 -6.59 -17.46 27.36
C HIS A 243 -6.74 -18.90 27.86
N LYS A 244 -5.69 -19.73 27.75
CA LYS A 244 -5.67 -21.12 28.24
C LYS A 244 -5.89 -21.26 29.76
N LYS A 245 -5.68 -20.20 30.53
CA LYS A 245 -5.95 -20.21 31.98
C LYS A 245 -7.42 -19.95 32.31
N HIS A 246 -8.17 -19.43 31.34
CA HIS A 246 -9.52 -18.90 31.53
C HIS A 246 -10.56 -19.55 30.59
N ASP A 247 -10.14 -20.44 29.69
CA ASP A 247 -11.00 -21.09 28.70
C ASP A 247 -12.15 -21.88 29.34
N SER A 248 -11.91 -22.51 30.49
CA SER A 248 -12.92 -23.25 31.25
C SER A 248 -13.82 -22.37 32.14
N LEU A 249 -13.54 -21.07 32.25
CA LEU A 249 -14.21 -20.17 33.20
C LEU A 249 -15.36 -19.38 32.58
N ALA A 250 -15.58 -19.48 31.27
CA ALA A 250 -16.63 -18.77 30.54
C ALA A 250 -16.65 -17.25 30.80
N ILE A 251 -15.47 -16.64 30.97
CA ILE A 251 -15.32 -15.18 31.17
C ILE A 251 -15.63 -14.46 29.84
N PRO A 252 -16.54 -13.46 29.83
CA PRO A 252 -16.83 -12.68 28.62
C PRO A 252 -15.59 -11.93 28.08
N CYS A 253 -15.43 -11.87 26.76
CA CYS A 253 -14.26 -11.25 26.13
C CYS A 253 -14.12 -9.77 26.53
N ILE A 254 -15.23 -9.05 26.66
CA ILE A 254 -15.27 -7.64 27.06
C ILE A 254 -14.62 -7.38 28.44
N THR A 255 -14.54 -8.38 29.31
CA THR A 255 -13.91 -8.22 30.63
C THR A 255 -12.44 -7.81 30.51
N CYS A 256 -11.73 -8.31 29.49
CA CYS A 256 -10.31 -8.03 29.25
C CYS A 256 -10.05 -7.24 27.96
N HIS A 257 -10.95 -7.34 26.97
CA HIS A 257 -10.86 -6.66 25.69
C HIS A 257 -11.93 -5.56 25.59
N TYR A 258 -12.08 -4.77 26.67
CA TYR A 258 -13.06 -3.69 26.72
C TYR A 258 -12.82 -2.71 25.59
N ALA A 259 -11.59 -2.39 25.23
CA ALA A 259 -11.33 -1.49 24.11
C ALA A 259 -11.45 -2.14 22.72
N THR A 260 -11.93 -3.37 22.58
CA THR A 260 -12.07 -4.04 21.27
C THR A 260 -13.48 -4.59 21.03
N VAL A 261 -14.15 -5.14 22.04
CA VAL A 261 -15.44 -5.83 21.88
C VAL A 261 -16.53 -5.26 22.79
N ASP A 262 -17.79 -5.41 22.38
CA ASP A 262 -18.97 -5.06 23.16
C ASP A 262 -19.42 -6.20 24.10
N SER A 263 -20.50 -5.97 24.87
CA SER A 263 -21.02 -6.95 25.83
C SER A 263 -21.66 -8.18 25.20
N LEU A 264 -21.87 -8.17 23.88
CA LEU A 264 -22.34 -9.30 23.08
C LEU A 264 -21.18 -10.02 22.38
N ASN A 265 -19.93 -9.65 22.69
CA ASN A 265 -18.69 -10.13 22.06
C ASN A 265 -18.57 -9.77 20.56
N ALA A 266 -19.23 -8.70 20.11
CA ALA A 266 -19.03 -8.15 18.76
C ALA A 266 -17.88 -7.13 18.77
N ILE A 267 -17.09 -7.08 17.69
CA ILE A 267 -16.04 -6.06 17.53
C ILE A 267 -16.70 -4.69 17.39
N GLU A 268 -16.29 -3.74 18.22
CA GLU A 268 -16.77 -2.36 18.08
C GLU A 268 -16.15 -1.70 16.85
N PRO A 269 -16.91 -0.89 16.10
CA PRO A 269 -16.39 -0.19 14.94
C PRO A 269 -15.17 0.66 15.29
N MET A 270 -14.22 0.76 14.35
CA MET A 270 -13.01 1.58 14.52
C MET A 270 -13.30 3.06 14.83
N SER A 271 -14.47 3.58 14.43
CA SER A 271 -14.92 4.93 14.78
C SER A 271 -15.16 5.14 16.28
N ARG A 272 -15.36 4.05 17.03
CA ARG A 272 -15.50 4.04 18.49
C ARG A 272 -14.24 3.54 19.19
N ARG A 273 -13.64 2.48 18.65
CA ARG A 273 -12.54 1.74 19.30
C ARG A 273 -11.46 1.35 18.26
N PRO A 274 -10.45 2.20 18.01
CA PRO A 274 -9.56 2.09 16.84
C PRO A 274 -8.36 1.15 17.01
N ILE A 275 -8.48 0.08 17.81
CA ILE A 275 -7.32 -0.77 18.18
C ILE A 275 -7.36 -2.18 17.59
N HIS A 276 -8.47 -2.59 16.96
CA HIS A 276 -8.51 -3.88 16.28
C HIS A 276 -7.66 -3.83 14.99
N VAL A 277 -6.70 -4.76 14.85
CA VAL A 277 -5.72 -4.83 13.74
C VAL A 277 -4.67 -3.69 13.75
N ASN A 278 -4.11 -3.37 14.92
CA ASN A 278 -3.06 -2.37 15.08
C ASN A 278 -1.65 -2.95 15.33
N GLY A 279 -1.50 -4.29 15.35
CA GLY A 279 -0.24 -4.96 15.64
C GLY A 279 0.08 -5.14 17.13
N VAL A 280 -0.82 -4.81 18.04
CA VAL A 280 -0.64 -4.97 19.49
C VAL A 280 -1.74 -5.88 20.03
N PHE A 281 -1.39 -6.73 21.01
CA PHE A 281 -2.38 -7.46 21.78
C PHE A 281 -2.87 -6.57 22.91
N ASP A 282 -3.83 -5.71 22.61
CA ASP A 282 -4.40 -4.78 23.58
C ASP A 282 -5.31 -5.50 24.58
N VAL A 283 -5.04 -5.28 25.86
CA VAL A 283 -5.89 -5.72 26.97
C VAL A 283 -6.22 -4.47 27.77
N GLU A 284 -7.49 -4.09 27.73
CA GLU A 284 -8.06 -3.04 28.54
C GLU A 284 -9.22 -3.65 29.31
N PHE A 285 -9.09 -3.67 30.63
CA PHE A 285 -10.12 -4.25 31.48
C PHE A 285 -11.35 -3.34 31.55
N ASP A 286 -12.53 -3.95 31.64
CA ASP A 286 -13.74 -3.19 31.97
C ASP A 286 -13.56 -2.56 33.35
N SER A 287 -13.55 -1.22 33.40
CA SER A 287 -13.36 -0.46 34.64
C SER A 287 -14.42 -0.73 35.72
N THR A 288 -15.58 -1.27 35.34
CA THR A 288 -16.62 -1.67 36.30
C THR A 288 -16.29 -3.00 36.99
N VAL A 289 -15.44 -3.83 36.37
CA VAL A 289 -15.01 -5.13 36.88
C VAL A 289 -13.63 -5.02 37.52
N ALA A 290 -12.66 -4.40 36.85
CA ALA A 290 -11.28 -4.26 37.31
C ALA A 290 -10.75 -2.83 37.05
N PRO A 291 -11.16 -1.83 37.85
CA PRO A 291 -10.82 -0.42 37.65
C PRO A 291 -9.33 -0.10 37.72
N LEU A 292 -8.54 -0.96 38.38
CA LEU A 292 -7.09 -0.85 38.51
C LEU A 292 -6.36 -1.95 37.74
N GLY A 293 -7.07 -2.73 36.92
CA GLY A 293 -6.53 -3.85 36.17
C GLY A 293 -5.55 -3.38 35.11
N LEU A 294 -4.35 -3.98 35.09
CA LEU A 294 -3.30 -3.68 34.12
C LEU A 294 -2.72 -4.97 33.55
N PHE A 295 -2.41 -4.98 32.26
CA PHE A 295 -1.69 -6.05 31.57
C PHE A 295 -0.40 -5.51 30.95
N ASP A 296 0.74 -6.09 31.31
CA ASP A 296 2.06 -5.65 30.84
C ASP A 296 2.55 -6.38 29.57
N GLY A 297 1.69 -7.20 28.96
CA GLY A 297 2.03 -8.09 27.85
C GLY A 297 2.34 -9.53 28.28
N THR A 298 2.61 -9.75 29.58
CA THR A 298 2.94 -11.07 30.13
C THR A 298 2.11 -11.43 31.36
N SER A 299 1.81 -10.46 32.21
CA SER A 299 1.17 -10.63 33.50
C SER A 299 0.12 -9.56 33.77
N CYS A 300 -0.83 -9.89 34.66
CA CYS A 300 -1.87 -8.97 35.10
C CYS A 300 -1.58 -8.49 36.53
N SER A 301 -1.97 -7.26 36.84
CA SER A 301 -1.89 -6.69 38.20
C SER A 301 -3.09 -5.78 38.49
N GLY A 302 -3.32 -5.48 39.77
CA GLY A 302 -4.40 -4.57 40.19
C GLY A 302 -5.82 -5.12 40.02
N LEU A 303 -5.94 -6.45 39.83
CA LEU A 303 -7.23 -7.13 39.72
C LEU A 303 -7.89 -7.30 41.10
N PRO A 304 -9.23 -7.31 41.17
CA PRO A 304 -9.95 -7.68 42.40
C PRO A 304 -9.81 -9.18 42.72
N ASP A 305 -10.07 -9.55 43.97
CA ASP A 305 -10.27 -10.94 44.38
C ASP A 305 -11.76 -11.29 44.14
N SER A 306 -12.08 -11.74 42.92
CA SER A 306 -13.45 -12.04 42.46
C SER A 306 -13.47 -13.27 41.55
N PRO A 307 -14.63 -13.92 41.31
CA PRO A 307 -14.69 -15.10 40.44
C PRO A 307 -14.15 -14.80 39.04
N GLY A 308 -13.09 -15.51 38.64
CA GLY A 308 -12.39 -15.31 37.36
C GLY A 308 -11.21 -14.34 37.41
N CYS A 309 -10.94 -13.69 38.55
CA CYS A 309 -9.78 -12.81 38.78
C CYS A 309 -9.02 -13.26 40.03
N HIS A 310 -7.69 -13.25 39.98
CA HIS A 310 -6.85 -13.83 41.06
C HIS A 310 -6.11 -12.77 41.90
N ALA A 311 -6.54 -11.52 41.88
CA ALA A 311 -5.82 -10.41 42.50
C ALA A 311 -4.30 -10.44 42.20
N ASN A 312 -3.44 -10.23 43.21
CA ASN A 312 -1.97 -10.32 43.08
C ASN A 312 -1.41 -11.74 43.28
N ARG A 313 -2.25 -12.79 43.31
CA ARG A 313 -1.79 -14.17 43.57
C ARG A 313 -1.19 -14.76 42.28
N ARG A 314 0.14 -14.93 42.27
CA ARG A 314 0.93 -15.42 41.12
C ARG A 314 0.85 -16.94 40.93
N ASP A 315 0.10 -17.63 41.77
CA ASP A 315 0.12 -19.08 41.99
C ASP A 315 -0.87 -19.87 41.11
N TRP A 316 -1.19 -19.36 39.91
CA TRP A 316 -1.98 -20.05 38.87
C TRP A 316 -1.25 -20.15 37.53
#